data_AF-A0A7S0RCG4-F1
#
_entry.id   AF-A0A7S0RCG4-F1
#
_cell.length_a   1.000
_cell.length_b   1.000
_cell.length_c   1.000
_cell.angle_alpha   90.00
_cell.angle_beta   90.00
_cell.angle_gamma   90.00
#
_symmetry.space_group_name_H-M   'P 1'
#
loop_
_entity.id
_entity.type
_entity.pdbx_description
1 polymer ?
#
loop_
_entity_poly.entity_id
_entity_poly.type
_entity_poly.pdbx_seq_one_letter_code
_entity_poly.pdbx_strand_id
1 'polypeptide(L)'
;AGQAEPKFMPGVAPAVEPKCGECGWNWNMGGPYWLKPLHDTDFAQRLLSNLERDRAKFPAYDKVHALLTTVNEELPDAPFFMTLHSMSATLKCTPPPADLFRSAIINAGYRASTAHCNPLALKTDAPMELQWDIMRCWIKEHPVRMGPDKTPGKAILEKEPEHKANFCRSVQAMSKAKLNKVPRYIPNPEENWGPKA
;
A
#
# COMPACT_ATOMS: atom_id res chain seq x y z
N ALA A 1 35.99 4.10 30.60
CA ALA A 1 35.73 4.97 29.44
C ALA A 1 34.23 5.04 29.24
N GLY A 2 33.61 6.20 29.49
CA GLY A 2 32.16 6.37 29.34
C GLY A 2 31.77 6.27 27.87
N GLN A 3 30.81 5.41 27.55
CA GLN A 3 30.22 5.36 26.21
C GLN A 3 29.53 6.71 25.98
N ALA A 4 29.98 7.46 24.98
CA ALA A 4 29.34 8.71 24.59
C ALA A 4 27.92 8.39 24.12
N GLU A 5 26.92 9.03 24.73
CA GLU A 5 25.54 8.92 24.27
C GLU A 5 25.45 9.38 22.81
N PRO A 6 24.71 8.64 21.95
CA PRO A 6 24.55 9.02 20.56
C PRO A 6 23.84 10.39 20.49
N LYS A 7 24.56 11.39 19.99
CA LYS A 7 24.05 12.75 19.80
C LYS A 7 23.06 12.72 18.63
N PHE A 8 21.77 12.82 18.91
CA PHE A 8 20.73 12.88 17.88
C PHE A 8 20.84 14.21 17.12
N MET A 9 21.31 14.16 15.88
CA MET A 9 21.28 15.31 14.98
C MET A 9 19.90 15.43 14.32
N PRO A 10 19.42 16.64 14.01
CA PRO A 10 18.25 16.81 13.17
C PRO A 10 18.40 16.02 11.87
N GLY A 11 17.36 15.31 11.46
CA GLY A 11 17.37 14.61 10.18
C GLY A 11 17.60 15.60 9.04
N VAL A 12 18.64 15.37 8.24
CA VAL A 12 18.87 16.12 6.99
C VAL A 12 17.98 15.50 5.91
N ALA A 13 16.97 16.23 5.45
CA ALA A 13 16.16 15.85 4.30
C ALA A 13 16.65 16.62 3.06
N PRO A 14 16.58 16.03 1.86
CA PRO A 14 16.79 16.79 0.63
C PRO A 14 15.79 17.95 0.57
N ALA A 15 16.22 19.09 0.01
CA ALA A 15 15.32 20.21 -0.21
C ALA A 15 14.22 19.77 -1.18
N VAL A 16 12.99 19.65 -0.67
CA VAL A 16 11.78 19.43 -1.46
C VAL A 16 11.08 20.78 -1.65
N GLU A 17 10.40 20.94 -2.78
CA GLU A 17 9.49 22.06 -2.98
C GLU A 17 8.50 22.13 -1.80
N PRO A 18 8.23 23.30 -1.21
CA PRO A 18 7.40 23.41 -0.01
C PRO A 18 5.94 23.02 -0.26
N LYS A 19 5.52 23.00 -1.53
CA LYS A 19 4.16 22.70 -1.96
C LYS A 19 4.10 21.39 -2.72
N CYS A 20 2.99 20.67 -2.53
CA CYS A 20 2.67 19.47 -3.27
C CYS A 20 2.48 19.78 -4.74
N GLY A 21 3.16 19.05 -5.62
CA GLY A 21 3.00 19.20 -7.06
C GLY A 21 1.56 18.96 -7.51
N GLU A 22 0.81 18.09 -6.83
CA GLU A 22 -0.53 17.66 -7.23
C GLU A 22 -1.66 18.59 -6.81
N CYS A 23 -1.69 18.97 -5.54
CA CYS A 23 -2.73 19.88 -5.05
C CYS A 23 -2.23 21.31 -4.85
N GLY A 24 -0.95 21.54 -4.54
CA GLY A 24 -0.42 22.88 -4.22
C GLY A 24 -0.45 23.25 -2.73
N TRP A 25 -0.83 22.32 -1.85
CA TRP A 25 -0.84 22.51 -0.39
C TRP A 25 0.56 22.25 0.18
N ASN A 26 0.83 22.76 1.39
CA ASN A 26 2.12 22.56 2.05
C ASN A 26 2.33 21.09 2.45
N TRP A 27 3.56 20.61 2.34
CA TRP A 27 3.93 19.31 2.87
C TRP A 27 3.99 19.32 4.39
N ASN A 28 3.52 18.23 5.00
CA ASN A 28 3.82 17.91 6.39
C ASN A 28 5.01 16.97 6.42
N MET A 29 6.07 17.33 7.15
CA MET A 29 7.22 16.45 7.32
C MET A 29 6.95 15.43 8.42
N GLY A 30 7.22 14.16 8.13
CA GLY A 30 7.22 13.07 9.09
C GLY A 30 8.54 12.31 9.02
N GLY A 31 9.06 11.86 10.16
CA GLY A 31 10.27 11.06 10.25
C GLY A 31 11.18 11.42 11.43
N PRO A 32 12.39 10.84 11.49
CA PRO A 32 13.00 9.94 10.49
C PRO A 32 12.37 8.54 10.45
N TYR A 33 12.39 7.89 9.28
CA TYR A 33 11.90 6.53 9.08
C TYR A 33 12.98 5.63 8.46
N TRP A 34 12.88 4.31 8.72
CA TRP A 34 13.64 3.31 7.99
C TRP A 34 13.01 3.10 6.60
N LEU A 35 13.76 3.41 5.53
CA LEU A 35 13.27 3.32 4.15
C LEU A 35 13.84 2.12 3.37
N LYS A 36 14.77 1.36 3.97
CA LYS A 36 15.31 0.13 3.38
C LYS A 36 14.29 -1.02 3.52
N PRO A 37 14.48 -2.15 2.82
CA PRO A 37 13.59 -3.30 2.93
C PRO A 37 13.31 -3.69 4.38
N LEU A 38 12.03 -3.93 4.68
CA LEU A 38 11.56 -4.30 6.02
C LEU A 38 11.78 -5.80 6.30
N HIS A 39 11.69 -6.62 5.25
CA HIS A 39 11.72 -8.07 5.34
C HIS A 39 12.97 -8.63 4.67
N ASP A 40 13.60 -9.62 5.31
CA ASP A 40 14.51 -10.54 4.64
C ASP A 40 13.65 -11.62 3.94
N THR A 41 13.56 -11.49 2.62
CA THR A 41 12.74 -12.38 1.77
C THR A 41 13.25 -13.82 1.75
N ASP A 42 14.56 -14.02 1.85
CA ASP A 42 15.14 -15.37 1.85
C ASP A 42 14.82 -16.07 3.17
N PHE A 43 14.93 -15.36 4.29
CA PHE A 43 14.51 -15.86 5.59
C PHE A 43 13.01 -16.17 5.62
N ALA A 44 12.17 -15.24 5.14
CA ALA A 44 10.72 -15.44 5.10
C ALA A 44 10.30 -16.62 4.21
N GLN A 45 10.97 -16.83 3.08
CA GLN A 45 10.73 -17.98 2.21
C GLN A 45 11.15 -19.30 2.86
N ARG A 46 12.33 -19.37 3.48
CA ARG A 46 12.77 -20.58 4.22
C ARG A 46 11.82 -20.92 5.37
N LEU A 47 11.33 -19.91 6.09
CA LEU A 47 10.39 -20.11 7.18
C LEU A 47 9.05 -20.64 6.66
N LEU A 48 8.55 -20.10 5.54
CA LEU A 48 7.33 -20.59 4.89
C LEU A 48 7.46 -22.06 4.48
N SER A 49 8.57 -22.46 3.84
CA SER A 49 8.80 -23.86 3.45
C SER A 49 8.89 -24.81 4.64
N ASN A 50 9.53 -24.40 5.74
CA ASN A 50 9.57 -25.20 6.97
C ASN A 50 8.18 -25.35 7.59
N LEU A 51 7.39 -24.26 7.60
CA LEU A 51 6.03 -24.27 8.12
C LEU A 51 5.13 -25.25 7.33
N GLU A 52 5.23 -25.23 5.99
CA GLU A 52 4.48 -26.12 5.10
C GLU A 52 4.83 -27.61 5.32
N ARG A 53 6.12 -27.92 5.57
CA ARG A 53 6.56 -29.29 5.87
C ARG A 53 6.01 -29.81 7.19
N ASP A 54 5.97 -28.96 8.22
CA ASP A 54 5.68 -29.35 9.59
C ASP A 54 4.28 -28.90 10.06
N ARG A 55 3.32 -28.79 9.14
CA ARG A 55 1.96 -28.24 9.36
C ARG A 55 1.29 -28.71 10.65
N ALA A 56 1.30 -30.01 10.92
CA ALA A 56 0.62 -30.61 12.08
C ALA A 56 1.19 -30.16 13.43
N LYS A 57 2.42 -29.61 13.47
CA LYS A 57 3.08 -29.15 14.70
C LYS A 57 2.66 -27.74 15.09
N PHE A 58 1.98 -27.00 14.23
CA PHE A 58 1.65 -25.59 14.45
C PHE A 58 0.13 -25.39 14.60
N PRO A 59 -0.38 -25.18 15.83
CA PRO A 59 -1.80 -24.90 16.06
C PRO A 59 -2.30 -23.66 15.32
N ALA A 60 -1.42 -22.67 15.11
CA ALA A 60 -1.72 -21.43 14.39
C ALA A 60 -1.24 -21.45 12.93
N TYR A 61 -1.08 -22.63 12.33
CA TYR A 61 -0.53 -22.81 10.98
C TYR A 61 -1.17 -21.84 9.96
N ASP A 62 -2.50 -21.81 9.85
CA ASP A 62 -3.16 -21.03 8.81
C ASP A 62 -2.87 -19.53 8.95
N LYS A 63 -2.79 -19.01 10.19
CA LYS A 63 -2.46 -17.59 10.46
C LYS A 63 -1.03 -17.26 10.07
N VAL A 64 -0.07 -18.08 10.49
CA VAL A 64 1.36 -17.85 10.21
C VAL A 64 1.63 -18.04 8.72
N HIS A 65 1.02 -19.05 8.10
CA HIS A 65 1.13 -19.32 6.66
C HIS A 65 0.58 -18.16 5.84
N ALA A 66 -0.60 -17.64 6.19
CA ALA A 66 -1.20 -16.47 5.55
C ALA A 66 -0.32 -15.22 5.66
N LEU A 67 0.25 -14.98 6.85
CA LEU A 67 1.12 -13.83 7.09
C LEU A 67 2.40 -13.93 6.25
N LEU A 68 3.11 -15.06 6.31
CA LEU A 68 4.35 -15.26 5.57
C LEU A 68 4.14 -15.27 4.06
N THR A 69 3.02 -15.82 3.59
CA THR A 69 2.63 -15.74 2.18
C THR A 69 2.44 -14.28 1.76
N THR A 70 1.77 -13.46 2.58
CA THR A 70 1.56 -12.05 2.28
C THR A 70 2.88 -11.26 2.31
N VAL A 71 3.76 -11.53 3.28
CA VAL A 71 5.10 -10.92 3.38
C VAL A 71 5.96 -11.24 2.15
N ASN A 72 5.96 -12.49 1.68
CA ASN A 72 6.73 -12.91 0.49
C ASN A 72 6.17 -12.35 -0.83
N GLU A 73 4.91 -11.92 -0.85
CA GLU A 73 4.29 -11.26 -2.02
C GLU A 73 4.43 -9.73 -1.98
N GLU A 74 4.82 -9.17 -0.84
CA GLU A 74 4.92 -7.74 -0.61
C GLU A 74 6.17 -7.15 -1.29
N LEU A 75 6.03 -6.00 -1.95
CA LEU A 75 7.17 -5.30 -2.55
C LEU A 75 8.17 -4.85 -1.47
N PRO A 76 9.43 -5.31 -1.52
CA PRO A 76 10.44 -5.01 -0.49
C PRO A 76 11.04 -3.61 -0.66
N ASP A 77 11.04 -3.07 -1.87
CA ASP A 77 11.66 -1.83 -2.29
C ASP A 77 10.67 -0.65 -2.40
N ALA A 78 9.38 -0.89 -2.15
CA ALA A 78 8.36 0.15 -2.06
C ALA A 78 8.07 0.48 -0.58
N PRO A 79 8.61 1.59 -0.03
CA PRO A 79 8.31 2.01 1.33
C PRO A 79 6.87 2.52 1.43
N PHE A 80 6.28 2.36 2.63
CA PHE A 80 4.89 2.72 2.92
C PHE A 80 3.87 2.03 2.02
N PHE A 81 2.60 2.38 2.18
CA PHE A 81 1.51 1.95 1.33
C PHE A 81 0.48 3.07 1.26
N MET A 82 -0.37 3.04 0.25
CA MET A 82 -1.54 3.90 0.18
C MET A 82 -2.81 3.06 0.36
N THR A 83 -3.95 3.69 0.67
CA THR A 83 -5.25 3.02 0.61
C THR A 83 -6.20 3.74 -0.35
N LEU A 84 -6.96 2.95 -1.12
CA LEU A 84 -7.92 3.51 -2.09
C LEU A 84 -8.99 4.33 -1.39
N HIS A 85 -9.31 3.94 -0.16
CA HIS A 85 -10.23 4.67 0.68
C HIS A 85 -9.72 6.09 1.00
N SER A 86 -8.44 6.26 1.33
CA SER A 86 -7.83 7.57 1.56
C SER A 86 -7.84 8.45 0.30
N MET A 87 -7.49 7.90 -0.86
CA MET A 87 -7.56 8.64 -2.12
C MET A 87 -9.00 9.05 -2.45
N SER A 88 -9.94 8.12 -2.34
CA SER A 88 -11.36 8.36 -2.65
C SER A 88 -12.00 9.34 -1.66
N ALA A 89 -11.59 9.30 -0.39
CA ALA A 89 -12.02 10.28 0.63
C ALA A 89 -11.49 11.69 0.34
N THR A 90 -10.31 11.81 -0.28
CA THR A 90 -9.75 13.09 -0.74
C THR A 90 -10.56 13.64 -1.90
N LEU A 91 -10.92 12.80 -2.87
CA LEU A 91 -11.66 13.17 -4.09
C LEU A 91 -13.18 13.20 -3.91
N LYS A 92 -13.70 12.76 -2.75
CA LYS A 92 -15.13 12.59 -2.47
C LYS A 92 -15.83 11.70 -3.50
N CYS A 93 -15.17 10.62 -3.91
CA CYS A 93 -15.67 9.67 -4.89
C CYS A 93 -15.95 8.29 -4.29
N THR A 94 -16.74 7.50 -5.01
CA THR A 94 -16.84 6.06 -4.77
C THR A 94 -15.52 5.42 -5.22
N PRO A 95 -14.85 4.61 -4.37
CA PRO A 95 -13.60 3.97 -4.73
C PRO A 95 -13.78 2.98 -5.88
N PRO A 96 -12.83 2.89 -6.83
CA PRO A 96 -12.80 1.80 -7.80
C PRO A 96 -12.62 0.45 -7.08
N PRO A 97 -13.09 -0.66 -7.68
CA PRO A 97 -12.72 -1.99 -7.22
C PRO A 97 -11.20 -2.15 -7.16
N ALA A 98 -10.68 -2.69 -6.06
CA ALA A 98 -9.24 -2.75 -5.81
C ALA A 98 -8.47 -3.58 -6.85
N ASP A 99 -9.08 -4.62 -7.41
CA ASP A 99 -8.53 -5.42 -8.51
C ASP A 99 -8.40 -4.60 -9.80
N LEU A 100 -9.38 -3.72 -10.07
CA LEU A 100 -9.39 -2.86 -11.24
C LEU A 100 -8.31 -1.79 -11.16
N PHE A 101 -8.21 -1.10 -10.03
CA PHE A 101 -7.17 -0.10 -9.81
C PHE A 101 -5.77 -0.69 -9.86
N ARG A 102 -5.57 -1.85 -9.21
CA ARG A 102 -4.31 -2.59 -9.29
C ARG A 102 -4.00 -3.03 -10.73
N SER A 103 -5.01 -3.42 -11.50
CA SER A 103 -4.84 -3.75 -12.92
C SER A 103 -4.37 -2.54 -13.72
N ALA A 104 -4.92 -1.35 -13.46
CA ALA A 104 -4.49 -0.13 -14.13
C ALA A 104 -3.01 0.21 -13.87
N ILE A 105 -2.54 0.06 -12.63
CA ILE A 105 -1.12 0.24 -12.27
C ILE A 105 -0.24 -0.76 -13.02
N ILE A 106 -0.62 -2.03 -13.04
CA ILE A 106 0.14 -3.09 -13.70
C ILE A 106 0.16 -2.89 -15.22
N ASN A 107 -0.96 -2.51 -15.82
CA ASN A 107 -1.07 -2.23 -17.24
C ASN A 107 -0.24 -1.00 -17.65
N ALA A 108 0.01 -0.07 -16.71
CA ALA A 108 0.91 1.06 -16.90
C ALA A 108 2.41 0.69 -16.75
N GLY A 109 2.73 -0.58 -16.49
CA GLY A 109 4.11 -1.09 -16.41
C GLY A 109 4.71 -1.07 -15.00
N TYR A 110 3.93 -0.77 -13.98
CA TYR A 110 4.39 -0.69 -12.59
C TYR A 110 4.03 -1.93 -11.79
N ARG A 111 4.76 -2.18 -10.72
CA ARG A 111 4.50 -3.30 -9.81
C ARG A 111 3.51 -2.87 -8.74
N ALA A 112 2.70 -3.81 -8.27
CA ALA A 112 1.79 -3.58 -7.16
C ALA A 112 1.66 -4.83 -6.28
N SER A 113 1.63 -4.63 -4.97
CA SER A 113 1.36 -5.69 -3.99
C SER A 113 0.39 -5.21 -2.91
N THR A 114 -0.14 -6.13 -2.13
CA THR A 114 -0.76 -5.80 -0.84
C THR A 114 0.32 -5.63 0.24
N ALA A 115 -0.05 -5.21 1.44
CA ALA A 115 0.86 -5.16 2.60
C ALA A 115 0.33 -5.98 3.78
N HIS A 116 1.21 -6.74 4.44
CA HIS A 116 0.84 -7.61 5.58
C HIS A 116 0.15 -6.87 6.74
N CYS A 117 0.45 -5.59 6.94
CA CYS A 117 -0.04 -4.80 8.07
C CYS A 117 -1.46 -4.23 7.90
N ASN A 118 -2.01 -4.18 6.68
CA ASN A 118 -3.34 -3.62 6.45
C ASN A 118 -4.03 -4.26 5.21
N PRO A 119 -5.27 -4.77 5.34
CA PRO A 119 -6.00 -5.45 4.26
C PRO A 119 -6.34 -4.55 3.06
N LEU A 120 -6.43 -3.23 3.25
CA LEU A 120 -6.72 -2.25 2.22
C LEU A 120 -5.46 -1.59 1.65
N ALA A 121 -4.27 -2.00 2.12
CA ALA A 121 -3.01 -1.44 1.67
C ALA A 121 -2.67 -1.89 0.24
N LEU A 122 -2.24 -0.92 -0.55
CA LEU A 122 -1.61 -1.11 -1.84
C LEU A 122 -0.21 -0.52 -1.78
N LYS A 123 0.78 -1.37 -2.01
CA LYS A 123 2.15 -0.95 -2.31
C LYS A 123 2.35 -0.93 -3.81
N THR A 124 3.12 0.03 -4.29
CA THR A 124 3.48 0.14 -5.69
C THR A 124 4.76 0.97 -5.82
N ASP A 125 5.52 0.73 -6.89
CA ASP A 125 6.60 1.61 -7.33
C ASP A 125 6.10 2.69 -8.30
N ALA A 126 4.79 2.77 -8.54
CA ALA A 126 4.18 3.83 -9.32
C ALA A 126 4.28 5.19 -8.61
N PRO A 127 4.67 6.25 -9.34
CA PRO A 127 4.68 7.61 -8.80
C PRO A 127 3.26 8.07 -8.44
N MET A 128 3.14 9.01 -7.51
CA MET A 128 1.83 9.49 -7.03
C MET A 128 1.03 10.15 -8.15
N GLU A 129 1.72 10.79 -9.10
CA GLU A 129 1.18 11.41 -10.31
C GLU A 129 0.33 10.40 -11.11
N LEU A 130 0.90 9.22 -11.38
CA LEU A 130 0.20 8.14 -12.09
C LEU A 130 -1.02 7.65 -11.30
N GLN A 131 -0.88 7.50 -9.99
CA GLN A 131 -1.97 7.03 -9.16
C GLN A 131 -3.15 8.04 -9.18
N TRP A 132 -2.86 9.34 -9.18
CA TRP A 132 -3.88 10.37 -9.35
C TRP A 132 -4.46 10.38 -10.76
N ASP A 133 -3.68 10.16 -11.81
CA ASP A 133 -4.16 10.01 -13.19
C ASP A 133 -5.18 8.87 -13.33
N ILE A 134 -4.90 7.73 -12.70
CA ILE A 134 -5.84 6.61 -12.67
C ILE A 134 -7.16 7.01 -12.00
N MET A 135 -7.09 7.74 -10.88
CA MET A 135 -8.30 8.25 -10.21
C MET A 135 -9.03 9.33 -11.02
N ARG A 136 -8.32 10.20 -11.74
CA ARG A 136 -8.91 11.19 -12.67
C ARG A 136 -9.69 10.48 -13.77
N CYS A 137 -9.11 9.46 -14.40
CA CYS A 137 -9.79 8.62 -15.39
C CYS A 137 -11.04 7.95 -14.80
N TRP A 138 -10.94 7.40 -13.58
CA TRP A 138 -12.08 6.78 -12.91
C TRP A 138 -13.24 7.75 -12.68
N ILE A 139 -12.96 8.98 -12.25
CA ILE A 139 -13.97 10.00 -11.96
C ILE A 139 -14.62 10.55 -13.25
N LYS A 140 -13.89 10.58 -14.37
CA LYS A 140 -14.49 10.90 -15.68
C LYS A 140 -15.58 9.90 -16.07
N GLU A 141 -15.40 8.62 -15.74
CA GLU A 141 -16.41 7.57 -15.97
C GLU A 141 -17.49 7.54 -14.87
N HIS A 142 -17.16 7.96 -13.65
CA HIS A 142 -18.06 7.98 -12.48
C HIS A 142 -18.11 9.38 -11.85
N PRO A 143 -18.85 10.33 -12.45
CA PRO A 143 -18.83 11.72 -12.03
C PRO A 143 -19.30 11.88 -10.58
N VAL A 144 -18.55 12.69 -9.82
CA VAL A 144 -18.89 13.06 -8.44
C VAL A 144 -19.48 14.46 -8.39
N ARG A 145 -20.29 14.73 -7.36
CA ARG A 145 -20.70 16.10 -7.08
C ARG A 145 -19.50 16.89 -6.60
N MET A 146 -19.23 18.01 -7.27
CA MET A 146 -18.14 18.89 -6.89
C MET A 146 -18.39 19.47 -5.50
N GLY A 147 -17.38 19.33 -4.63
CA GLY A 147 -17.36 19.90 -3.29
C GLY A 147 -16.94 21.38 -3.31
N PRO A 148 -16.63 21.95 -2.13
CA PRO A 148 -16.21 23.34 -2.01
C PRO A 148 -14.89 23.63 -2.75
N ASP A 149 -14.74 24.88 -3.18
CA ASP A 149 -13.68 25.32 -4.11
C ASP A 149 -12.25 25.20 -3.57
N LYS A 150 -12.05 25.18 -2.24
CA LYS A 150 -10.72 25.19 -1.60
C LYS A 150 -10.39 23.85 -0.97
N THR A 151 -10.44 22.78 -1.75
CA THR A 151 -10.07 21.42 -1.28
C THR A 151 -8.93 20.84 -2.09
N PRO A 152 -8.03 20.04 -1.48
CA PRO A 152 -6.98 19.33 -2.22
C PRO A 152 -7.55 18.47 -3.35
N GLY A 153 -8.70 17.82 -3.10
CA GLY A 153 -9.36 16.99 -4.09
C GLY A 153 -9.77 17.76 -5.35
N LYS A 154 -10.31 18.98 -5.20
CA LYS A 154 -10.64 19.81 -6.36
C LYS A 154 -9.40 20.18 -7.18
N ALA A 155 -8.33 20.62 -6.53
CA ALA A 155 -7.07 20.97 -7.20
C ALA A 155 -6.46 19.76 -7.96
N ILE A 156 -6.56 18.56 -7.38
CA ILE A 156 -6.12 17.32 -8.05
C ILE A 156 -6.95 17.04 -9.31
N LEU A 157 -8.28 17.27 -9.26
CA LEU A 157 -9.20 17.02 -10.37
C LEU A 157 -9.18 18.09 -11.47
N GLU A 158 -8.73 19.30 -11.17
CA GLU A 158 -8.55 20.37 -12.17
C GLU A 158 -7.42 20.08 -13.16
N LYS A 159 -6.50 19.19 -12.79
CA LYS A 159 -5.45 18.72 -13.69
C LYS A 159 -5.98 17.62 -14.60
N GLU A 160 -5.66 17.74 -15.88
CA GLU A 160 -5.90 16.68 -16.85
C GLU A 160 -4.91 15.51 -16.65
N PRO A 161 -5.36 14.25 -16.79
CA PRO A 161 -4.47 13.11 -16.65
C PRO A 161 -3.49 13.04 -17.82
N GLU A 162 -2.19 12.92 -17.53
CA GLU A 162 -1.16 12.70 -18.54
C GLU A 162 -1.19 11.26 -19.04
N HIS A 163 -1.48 10.32 -18.13
CA HIS A 163 -1.63 8.91 -18.43
C HIS A 163 -3.11 8.51 -18.55
N LYS A 164 -3.48 7.90 -19.67
CA LYS A 164 -4.81 7.29 -19.84
C LYS A 164 -4.84 5.90 -19.19
N ALA A 165 -5.59 5.78 -18.10
CA ALA A 165 -5.72 4.52 -17.37
C ALA A 165 -6.34 3.40 -18.22
N ASN A 166 -5.72 2.22 -18.17
CA ASN A 166 -6.25 0.99 -18.75
C ASN A 166 -6.82 0.08 -17.66
N PHE A 167 -8.14 0.08 -17.50
CA PHE A 167 -8.85 -0.72 -16.49
C PHE A 167 -9.11 -2.19 -16.90
N CYS A 168 -8.56 -2.69 -18.02
CA CYS A 168 -8.68 -4.10 -18.35
C CYS A 168 -8.06 -4.98 -17.24
N ARG A 169 -8.83 -5.96 -16.74
CA ARG A 169 -8.35 -6.83 -15.65
C ARG A 169 -7.10 -7.58 -16.06
N SER A 170 -6.02 -7.40 -15.30
CA SER A 170 -4.78 -8.15 -15.49
C SER A 170 -4.76 -9.38 -14.59
N VAL A 171 -4.31 -10.52 -15.13
CA VAL A 171 -4.11 -11.75 -14.33
C VAL A 171 -3.05 -11.52 -13.25
N GLN A 172 -2.05 -10.68 -13.53
CA GLN A 172 -1.01 -10.30 -12.57
C GLN A 172 -1.55 -9.38 -11.47
N ALA A 173 -2.70 -8.76 -11.69
CA ALA A 173 -3.44 -8.04 -10.65
C ALA A 173 -4.21 -8.99 -9.75
N MET A 174 -3.94 -10.30 -9.72
CA MET A 174 -4.37 -11.20 -8.66
C MET A 174 -3.16 -11.60 -7.81
N SER A 175 -3.30 -11.51 -6.48
CA SER A 175 -2.24 -11.93 -5.57
C SER A 175 -2.09 -13.46 -5.60
N LYS A 176 -0.88 -14.01 -5.40
CA LYS A 176 -0.68 -15.47 -5.45
C LYS A 176 -1.48 -16.15 -4.34
N ALA A 177 -1.63 -15.51 -3.18
CA ALA A 177 -2.51 -15.95 -2.11
C ALA A 177 -3.97 -16.12 -2.57
N LYS A 178 -4.47 -15.22 -3.43
CA LYS A 178 -5.84 -15.31 -3.98
C LYS A 178 -5.95 -16.46 -4.98
N LEU A 179 -4.92 -16.67 -5.81
CA LEU A 179 -4.84 -17.79 -6.75
C LEU A 179 -4.78 -19.14 -6.01
N ASN A 180 -3.97 -19.21 -4.96
CA ASN A 180 -3.75 -20.40 -4.15
C ASN A 180 -4.81 -20.60 -3.05
N LYS A 181 -5.84 -19.75 -3.01
CA LYS A 181 -6.93 -19.77 -2.01
C LYS A 181 -6.43 -19.75 -0.56
N VAL A 182 -5.30 -19.08 -0.30
CA VAL A 182 -4.77 -18.86 1.05
C VAL A 182 -5.57 -17.72 1.69
N PRO A 183 -6.32 -17.98 2.77
CA PRO A 183 -7.08 -16.92 3.45
C PRO A 183 -6.11 -15.91 4.05
N ARG A 184 -6.32 -14.62 3.80
CA ARG A 184 -5.52 -13.53 4.38
C ARG A 184 -6.30 -12.83 5.48
N TYR A 185 -5.60 -12.28 6.47
CA TYR A 185 -6.18 -11.58 7.62
C TYR A 185 -7.23 -12.44 8.35
N ILE A 186 -6.82 -13.66 8.73
CA ILE A 186 -7.69 -14.58 9.46
C ILE A 186 -8.11 -13.93 10.78
N PRO A 187 -9.42 -13.82 11.07
CA PRO A 187 -9.90 -13.20 12.30
C PRO A 187 -9.40 -13.95 13.53
N ASN A 188 -9.48 -13.29 14.68
CA ASN A 188 -9.18 -13.96 15.93
C ASN A 188 -10.17 -15.09 16.20
N PRO A 189 -9.72 -16.24 16.73
CA PRO A 189 -10.61 -17.36 17.05
C PRO A 189 -11.69 -16.98 18.08
N GLU A 190 -11.37 -16.07 19.00
CA GLU A 190 -12.26 -15.65 20.10
C GLU A 190 -12.30 -14.12 20.21
N GLU A 191 -13.41 -13.59 20.73
CA GLU A 191 -13.72 -12.15 20.82
C GLU A 191 -12.79 -11.35 21.76
N ASN A 192 -11.94 -12.00 22.55
CA ASN A 192 -10.97 -11.36 23.46
C ASN A 192 -9.58 -12.01 23.37
N TRP A 193 -9.20 -12.45 22.17
CA TRP A 193 -7.94 -13.15 21.94
C TRP A 193 -6.73 -12.20 21.94
N GLY A 194 -5.88 -12.34 22.95
CA GLY A 194 -4.67 -11.53 23.16
C GLY A 194 -4.34 -11.39 24.65
N PRO A 195 -3.22 -10.75 25.02
CA PRO A 195 -2.96 -10.37 26.41
C PRO A 195 -4.11 -9.47 26.88
N LYS A 196 -4.80 -9.87 27.95
CA LYS A 196 -5.80 -9.02 28.60
C LYS A 196 -5.07 -7.79 29.13
N ALA A 197 -5.40 -6.62 28.58
CA ALA A 197 -5.08 -5.34 29.20
C ALA A 197 -5.97 -5.13 30.42
#